data_AF-A0A1I1W3G3-F1
#
_entry.id   AF-A0A1I1W3G3-F1
#
_cell.length_a   1.000
_cell.length_b   1.000
_cell.length_c   1.000
_cell.angle_alpha   90.00
_cell.angle_beta   90.00
_cell.angle_gamma   90.00
#
_symmetry.space_group_name_H-M   'P 1'
#
loop_
_entity.id
_entity.type
_entity.pdbx_description
1 polymer ?
#
loop_
_entity_poly.entity_id
_entity_poly.type
_entity_poly.pdbx_seq_one_letter_code
_entity_poly.pdbx_strand_id
1 'polypeptide(L)'
;MSKRKWIVSLLFLVICFTGMQFIRPEIKNPPVTGDIAAPAEVKNILKRSCYDCHSNETNLKWFDKIAPAYWLVAGHVKKGRQALNFSTWDSLAPADQKGNLYLSLNQILFKEMPRSDYSLLHPTAKITENDITTLKNYVTSLTPVKISDTSRFTAVEKQYNAWITRAASSPDVKPVLNGIGYINDYAAWKAISTTDRFDNNTLRVIFGNDIAVRAIEQQHTNPWPNGTVFAKVAWEQLIDADGQVHTGEFKQVEFMIKDAQKYKSTAGWGWARWKGLDLKPYGKTVLFATECVNCHKPLKDNDFVFTTPLSLKEDYLKWNVITTQVDKKNKTMSTLYGNDIAFRYARNPKGTTYPVHAELAMVTWNQKADEHWFGANIPSQIKSVELVKFEPDPVYQGNGDATVRTAAIVQQRMSVTP
;
A
#
# COMPACT_ATOMS: atom_id res chain seq x y z
N MET A 1 -44.52 14.50 -41.28
CA MET A 1 -44.87 13.12 -40.84
C MET A 1 -46.39 13.06 -40.64
N SER A 2 -47.12 12.10 -41.21
CA SER A 2 -48.59 12.04 -41.01
C SER A 2 -48.93 11.61 -39.57
N LYS A 3 -50.04 12.09 -39.01
CA LYS A 3 -50.50 11.74 -37.64
C LYS A 3 -50.47 10.23 -37.38
N ARG A 4 -50.83 9.42 -38.38
CA ARG A 4 -50.79 7.95 -38.35
C ARG A 4 -49.38 7.38 -38.14
N LYS A 5 -48.35 7.94 -38.80
CA LYS A 5 -46.96 7.50 -38.61
C LYS A 5 -46.46 7.81 -37.19
N TRP A 6 -46.87 8.95 -36.62
CA TRP A 6 -46.50 9.34 -35.25
C TRP A 6 -47.13 8.41 -34.19
N ILE A 7 -48.41 8.05 -34.36
CA ILE A 7 -49.10 7.11 -33.46
C ILE A 7 -48.47 5.72 -33.52
N VAL A 8 -48.15 5.22 -34.72
CA VAL A 8 -47.49 3.90 -34.88
C VAL A 8 -46.10 3.90 -34.24
N SER A 9 -45.31 4.95 -34.42
CA SER A 9 -44.00 5.08 -33.77
C SER A 9 -44.09 5.14 -32.24
N LEU A 10 -45.06 5.88 -31.70
CA LEU A 10 -45.29 5.94 -30.26
C LEU A 10 -45.70 4.58 -29.69
N LEU A 11 -46.61 3.88 -30.35
CA LEU A 11 -47.09 2.57 -29.93
C LEU A 11 -45.96 1.52 -29.96
N PHE A 12 -45.12 1.56 -30.99
CA PHE A 12 -43.91 0.74 -31.05
C PHE A 12 -42.96 1.03 -29.88
N LEU A 13 -42.68 2.31 -29.59
CA LEU A 13 -41.83 2.70 -28.45
C LEU A 13 -42.39 2.23 -27.11
N VAL A 14 -43.71 2.34 -26.90
CA VAL A 14 -44.38 1.84 -25.69
C VAL A 14 -44.24 0.33 -25.58
N ILE A 15 -44.50 -0.43 -26.66
CA ILE A 15 -44.34 -1.90 -26.67
C ILE A 15 -42.90 -2.29 -26.35
N CYS A 16 -41.91 -1.65 -26.99
CA CYS A 16 -40.49 -1.90 -26.70
C CYS A 16 -40.15 -1.57 -25.25
N PHE A 17 -40.61 -0.43 -24.72
CA PHE A 17 -40.37 -0.03 -23.34
C PHE A 17 -40.98 -1.01 -22.34
N THR A 18 -42.24 -1.43 -22.55
CA THR A 18 -42.92 -2.44 -21.74
C THR A 18 -42.20 -3.79 -21.84
N GLY A 19 -41.79 -4.20 -23.05
CA GLY A 19 -41.01 -5.41 -23.29
C GLY A 19 -39.69 -5.43 -22.50
N MET A 20 -38.96 -4.30 -22.48
CA MET A 20 -37.73 -4.16 -21.71
C MET A 20 -37.93 -4.34 -20.20
N GLN A 21 -39.09 -3.96 -19.64
CA GLN A 21 -39.34 -4.10 -18.19
C GLN A 21 -39.37 -5.57 -17.74
N PHE A 22 -39.67 -6.52 -18.63
CA PHE A 22 -39.72 -7.95 -18.30
C PHE A 22 -38.33 -8.58 -18.16
N ILE A 23 -37.29 -7.97 -18.73
CA ILE A 23 -35.91 -8.40 -18.51
C ILE A 23 -35.47 -7.76 -17.19
N ARG A 24 -35.44 -8.52 -16.10
CA ARG A 24 -35.19 -7.95 -14.77
C ARG A 24 -34.18 -8.80 -13.97
N PRO A 25 -32.88 -8.47 -13.99
CA PRO A 25 -31.87 -9.18 -13.20
C PRO A 25 -32.21 -9.14 -11.71
N GLU A 26 -32.20 -10.29 -11.04
CA GLU A 26 -32.63 -10.36 -9.65
C GLU A 26 -31.67 -9.65 -8.68
N ILE A 27 -32.23 -8.83 -7.77
CA ILE A 27 -31.52 -8.29 -6.61
C ILE A 27 -32.05 -9.01 -5.36
N LYS A 28 -31.28 -9.99 -4.87
CA LYS A 28 -31.61 -10.74 -3.65
C LYS A 28 -31.20 -9.95 -2.42
N ASN A 29 -32.06 -9.88 -1.40
CA ASN A 29 -31.74 -9.27 -0.11
C ASN A 29 -31.77 -10.36 0.99
N PRO A 30 -30.72 -11.20 1.08
CA PRO A 30 -30.67 -12.22 2.14
C PRO A 30 -30.59 -11.56 3.52
N PRO A 31 -30.88 -12.30 4.61
CA PRO A 31 -30.80 -11.75 5.96
C PRO A 31 -29.43 -11.15 6.28
N VAL A 32 -29.41 -10.16 7.17
CA VAL A 32 -28.17 -9.62 7.75
C VAL A 32 -27.62 -10.66 8.72
N THR A 33 -26.38 -11.09 8.53
CA THR A 33 -25.71 -12.10 9.38
C THR A 33 -24.59 -11.51 10.22
N GLY A 34 -24.25 -10.23 10.02
CA GLY A 34 -23.31 -9.49 10.86
C GLY A 34 -23.34 -8.01 10.49
N ASP A 35 -23.44 -7.14 11.51
CA ASP A 35 -23.47 -5.68 11.37
C ASP A 35 -22.21 -5.07 11.96
N ILE A 36 -21.77 -3.94 11.42
CA ILE A 36 -20.62 -3.23 11.94
C ILE A 36 -20.89 -2.69 13.36
N ALA A 37 -19.98 -2.92 14.29
CA ALA A 37 -19.98 -2.26 15.59
C ALA A 37 -19.33 -0.87 15.48
N ALA A 38 -20.13 0.14 15.10
CA ALA A 38 -19.69 1.53 14.95
C ALA A 38 -20.62 2.51 15.68
N PRO A 39 -20.14 3.72 16.04
CA PRO A 39 -20.98 4.81 16.55
C PRO A 39 -22.16 5.11 15.63
N ALA A 40 -23.25 5.63 16.21
CA ALA A 40 -24.50 5.89 15.49
C ALA A 40 -24.29 6.82 14.29
N GLU A 41 -23.44 7.83 14.43
CA GLU A 41 -23.09 8.80 13.39
C GLU A 41 -22.41 8.10 12.20
N VAL A 42 -21.49 7.18 12.47
CA VAL A 42 -20.81 6.39 11.44
C VAL A 42 -21.81 5.47 10.74
N LYS A 43 -22.66 4.75 11.49
CA LYS A 43 -23.70 3.89 10.90
C LYS A 43 -24.65 4.68 10.01
N ASN A 44 -25.04 5.89 10.42
CA ASN A 44 -25.92 6.75 9.64
C ASN A 44 -25.28 7.15 8.30
N ILE A 45 -23.97 7.46 8.29
CA ILE A 45 -23.23 7.76 7.06
C ILE A 45 -23.21 6.53 6.13
N LEU A 46 -22.87 5.35 6.66
CA LEU A 46 -22.79 4.10 5.90
C LEU A 46 -24.15 3.70 5.32
N LYS A 47 -25.22 3.77 6.13
CA LYS A 47 -26.60 3.48 5.67
C LYS A 47 -27.04 4.41 4.56
N ARG A 48 -26.76 5.71 4.69
CA ARG A 48 -27.14 6.74 3.72
C ARG A 48 -26.38 6.66 2.40
N SER A 49 -25.10 6.26 2.44
CA SER A 49 -24.19 6.47 1.30
C SER A 49 -23.64 5.18 0.71
N CYS A 50 -23.67 4.07 1.45
CA CYS A 50 -23.04 2.80 1.06
C CYS A 50 -24.04 1.64 0.95
N TYR A 51 -25.01 1.54 1.86
CA TYR A 51 -25.83 0.32 2.02
C TYR A 51 -26.67 -0.03 0.79
N ASP A 52 -27.11 0.96 0.01
CA ASP A 52 -27.86 0.71 -1.23
C ASP A 52 -27.11 -0.23 -2.19
N CYS A 53 -25.77 -0.13 -2.27
CA CYS A 53 -24.94 -0.98 -3.13
C CYS A 53 -24.11 -2.03 -2.37
N HIS A 54 -23.77 -1.78 -1.12
CA HIS A 54 -22.83 -2.56 -0.31
C HIS A 54 -23.48 -3.27 0.89
N SER A 55 -24.81 -3.41 0.95
CA SER A 55 -25.46 -4.22 1.98
C SER A 55 -26.62 -5.02 1.41
N ASN A 56 -27.11 -6.00 2.18
CA ASN A 56 -28.34 -6.73 1.87
C ASN A 56 -29.61 -5.88 2.12
N GLU A 57 -29.47 -4.69 2.70
CA GLU A 57 -30.56 -3.75 3.00
C GLU A 57 -30.72 -2.71 1.87
N THR A 58 -30.58 -3.13 0.61
CA THR A 58 -30.66 -2.23 -0.55
C THR A 58 -32.01 -1.53 -0.64
N ASN A 59 -32.01 -0.19 -0.66
CA ASN A 59 -33.23 0.64 -0.70
C ASN A 59 -33.37 1.39 -2.04
N LEU A 60 -33.93 0.71 -3.03
CA LEU A 60 -34.13 1.29 -4.36
C LEU A 60 -35.24 2.34 -4.40
N LYS A 61 -34.98 3.49 -5.00
CA LYS A 61 -36.00 4.48 -5.35
C LYS A 61 -36.91 3.95 -6.46
N TRP A 62 -38.06 4.58 -6.66
CA TRP A 62 -39.04 4.12 -7.66
C TRP A 62 -38.46 4.15 -9.08
N PHE A 63 -37.63 5.15 -9.39
CA PHE A 63 -37.02 5.29 -10.72
C PHE A 63 -35.89 4.26 -10.96
N ASP A 64 -35.21 3.81 -9.91
CA ASP A 64 -34.22 2.72 -9.99
C ASP A 64 -34.85 1.39 -10.37
N LYS A 65 -36.17 1.23 -10.14
CA LYS A 65 -36.92 0.01 -10.42
C LYS A 65 -37.37 -0.11 -11.88
N ILE A 66 -37.10 0.91 -12.70
CA ILE A 66 -37.53 0.98 -14.11
C ILE A 66 -36.35 0.65 -15.03
N ALA A 67 -36.54 -0.26 -15.98
CA ALA A 67 -35.54 -0.56 -17.01
C ALA A 67 -35.45 0.59 -18.03
N PRO A 68 -34.25 0.89 -18.56
CA PRO A 68 -33.00 0.14 -18.39
C PRO A 68 -32.18 0.51 -17.14
N ALA A 69 -32.56 1.54 -16.37
CA ALA A 69 -31.81 1.97 -15.19
C ALA A 69 -31.66 0.84 -14.15
N TYR A 70 -32.71 0.03 -13.97
CA TYR A 70 -32.68 -1.13 -13.09
C TYR A 70 -31.54 -2.12 -13.41
N TRP A 71 -31.17 -2.30 -14.68
CA TRP A 71 -30.09 -3.21 -15.06
C TRP A 71 -28.73 -2.72 -14.56
N LEU A 72 -28.49 -1.41 -14.65
CA LEU A 72 -27.28 -0.78 -14.12
C LEU A 72 -27.22 -0.89 -12.60
N VAL A 73 -28.34 -0.60 -11.93
CA VAL A 73 -28.49 -0.71 -10.48
C VAL A 73 -28.21 -2.14 -10.02
N ALA A 74 -28.85 -3.14 -10.62
CA ALA A 74 -28.62 -4.55 -10.28
C ALA A 74 -27.16 -4.95 -10.47
N GLY A 75 -26.52 -4.46 -11.54
CA GLY A 75 -25.09 -4.64 -11.78
C GLY A 75 -24.21 -4.00 -10.70
N HIS A 76 -24.52 -2.77 -10.28
CA HIS A 76 -23.81 -2.05 -9.22
C HIS A 76 -23.98 -2.73 -7.87
N VAL A 77 -25.19 -3.13 -7.49
CA VAL A 77 -25.45 -3.85 -6.23
C VAL A 77 -24.69 -5.18 -6.20
N LYS A 78 -24.73 -5.95 -7.31
CA LYS A 78 -23.99 -7.22 -7.42
C LYS A 78 -22.49 -7.02 -7.24
N LYS A 79 -21.89 -6.09 -7.98
CA LYS A 79 -20.44 -5.81 -7.91
C LYS A 79 -20.04 -5.19 -6.57
N GLY A 80 -20.87 -4.30 -6.02
CA GLY A 80 -20.66 -3.66 -4.73
C GLY A 80 -20.55 -4.67 -3.61
N ARG A 81 -21.56 -5.55 -3.47
CA ARG A 81 -21.56 -6.63 -2.47
C ARG A 81 -20.45 -7.66 -2.66
N GLN A 82 -20.01 -7.90 -3.89
CA GLN A 82 -18.85 -8.78 -4.17
C GLN A 82 -17.54 -8.17 -3.68
N ALA A 83 -17.39 -6.84 -3.72
CA ALA A 83 -16.21 -6.15 -3.23
C ALA A 83 -16.25 -5.97 -1.70
N LEU A 84 -17.40 -5.57 -1.15
CA LEU A 84 -17.63 -5.41 0.28
C LEU A 84 -19.13 -5.47 0.59
N ASN A 85 -19.53 -6.29 1.57
CA ASN A 85 -20.91 -6.38 2.04
C ASN A 85 -21.00 -6.12 3.56
N PHE A 86 -21.59 -4.98 3.94
CA PHE A 86 -21.80 -4.58 5.33
C PHE A 86 -22.79 -5.46 6.09
N SER A 87 -23.64 -6.24 5.39
CA SER A 87 -24.58 -7.16 6.04
C SER A 87 -23.98 -8.51 6.43
N THR A 88 -22.72 -8.75 6.07
CA THR A 88 -21.97 -9.96 6.43
C THR A 88 -20.69 -9.60 7.16
N TRP A 89 -20.69 -8.50 7.93
CA TRP A 89 -19.48 -7.89 8.49
C TRP A 89 -18.66 -8.85 9.36
N ASP A 90 -19.35 -9.64 10.19
CA ASP A 90 -18.72 -10.58 11.13
C ASP A 90 -18.07 -11.80 10.46
N SER A 91 -18.29 -11.99 9.15
CA SER A 91 -17.57 -13.02 8.38
C SER A 91 -16.14 -12.62 8.03
N LEU A 92 -15.81 -11.33 8.12
CA LEU A 92 -14.47 -10.81 7.85
C LEU A 92 -13.57 -10.97 9.07
N ALA A 93 -12.31 -11.34 8.85
CA ALA A 93 -11.33 -11.30 9.92
C ALA A 93 -11.15 -9.85 10.44
N PRO A 94 -10.83 -9.64 11.73
CA PRO A 94 -10.70 -8.28 12.29
C PRO A 94 -9.74 -7.36 11.53
N ALA A 95 -8.64 -7.91 11.00
CA ALA A 95 -7.70 -7.16 10.16
C ALA A 95 -8.33 -6.72 8.83
N ASP A 96 -9.17 -7.56 8.22
CA ASP A 96 -9.87 -7.27 6.97
C ASP A 96 -11.01 -6.26 7.20
N GLN A 97 -11.72 -6.35 8.32
CA GLN A 97 -12.71 -5.33 8.72
C GLN A 97 -12.08 -3.94 8.75
N LYS A 98 -10.97 -3.81 9.48
CA LYS A 98 -10.21 -2.56 9.58
C LYS A 98 -9.67 -2.10 8.23
N GLY A 99 -9.05 -3.00 7.46
CA GLY A 99 -8.52 -2.70 6.14
C GLY A 99 -9.58 -2.20 5.17
N ASN A 100 -10.78 -2.80 5.19
CA ASN A 100 -11.90 -2.37 4.35
C ASN A 100 -12.46 -1.00 4.75
N LEU A 101 -12.43 -0.63 6.03
CA LEU A 101 -12.83 0.72 6.47
C LEU A 101 -11.85 1.79 5.99
N TYR A 102 -10.54 1.55 6.12
CA TYR A 102 -9.52 2.45 5.57
C TYR A 102 -9.60 2.54 4.04
N LEU A 103 -9.80 1.42 3.35
CA LEU A 103 -9.99 1.42 1.90
C LEU A 103 -11.24 2.21 1.51
N SER A 104 -12.36 2.01 2.20
CA SER A 104 -13.61 2.75 1.94
C SER A 104 -13.43 4.25 2.12
N LEU A 105 -12.75 4.68 3.19
CA LEU A 105 -12.43 6.09 3.40
C LEU A 105 -11.51 6.64 2.30
N ASN A 106 -10.49 5.89 1.88
CA ASN A 106 -9.62 6.32 0.78
C ASN A 106 -10.39 6.44 -0.55
N GLN A 107 -11.30 5.51 -0.86
CA GLN A 107 -12.17 5.63 -2.05
C GLN A 107 -13.05 6.89 -2.01
N ILE A 108 -13.51 7.29 -0.82
CA ILE A 108 -14.21 8.57 -0.61
C ILE A 108 -13.28 9.75 -0.87
N LEU A 109 -12.06 9.74 -0.31
CA LEU A 109 -11.08 10.81 -0.49
C LEU A 109 -10.63 10.96 -1.96
N PHE A 110 -10.57 9.85 -2.71
CA PHE A 110 -10.32 9.85 -4.14
C PHE A 110 -11.54 10.26 -4.99
N LYS A 111 -12.70 10.51 -4.36
CA LYS A 111 -13.97 10.82 -5.03
C LYS A 111 -14.47 9.72 -5.97
N GLU A 112 -14.02 8.49 -5.77
CA GLU A 112 -14.50 7.30 -6.49
C GLU A 112 -15.79 6.75 -5.87
N MET A 113 -15.99 6.96 -4.57
CA MET A 113 -17.17 6.56 -3.84
C MET A 113 -17.80 7.72 -3.04
N PRO A 114 -19.13 7.87 -3.04
CA PRO A 114 -20.06 7.22 -3.96
C PRO A 114 -19.79 7.66 -5.41
N ARG A 115 -20.10 6.78 -6.38
CA ARG A 115 -19.89 7.12 -7.79
C ARG A 115 -20.64 8.41 -8.17
N SER A 116 -20.02 9.21 -9.03
CA SER A 116 -20.59 10.51 -9.47
C SER A 116 -21.93 10.36 -10.20
N ASP A 117 -22.08 9.32 -11.02
CA ASP A 117 -23.34 9.00 -11.71
C ASP A 117 -24.46 8.64 -10.73
N TYR A 118 -24.15 7.89 -9.68
CA TYR A 118 -25.10 7.54 -8.62
C TYR A 118 -25.53 8.78 -7.82
N SER A 119 -24.56 9.56 -7.33
CA SER A 119 -24.81 10.72 -6.46
C SER A 119 -25.50 11.90 -7.15
N LEU A 120 -25.49 11.94 -8.49
CA LEU A 120 -26.27 12.90 -9.27
C LEU A 120 -27.78 12.67 -9.11
N LEU A 121 -28.22 11.41 -9.12
CA LEU A 121 -29.63 11.02 -8.96
C LEU A 121 -30.00 10.75 -7.50
N HIS A 122 -29.00 10.52 -6.66
CA HIS A 122 -29.13 10.25 -5.22
C HIS A 122 -28.36 11.29 -4.40
N PRO A 123 -28.81 12.57 -4.38
CA PRO A 123 -28.07 13.64 -3.69
C PRO A 123 -27.92 13.38 -2.19
N THR A 124 -28.82 12.64 -1.57
CA THR A 124 -28.75 12.26 -0.16
C THR A 124 -27.55 11.37 0.15
N ALA A 125 -27.05 10.60 -0.82
CA ALA A 125 -25.88 9.73 -0.66
C ALA A 125 -24.54 10.49 -0.68
N LYS A 126 -24.54 11.79 -1.01
CA LYS A 126 -23.32 12.60 -1.04
C LYS A 126 -22.68 12.65 0.36
N ILE A 127 -21.39 12.38 0.39
CA ILE A 127 -20.55 12.50 1.58
C ILE A 127 -20.13 13.96 1.75
N THR A 128 -20.31 14.51 2.95
CA THR A 128 -19.91 15.87 3.33
C THR A 128 -18.54 15.89 3.99
N GLU A 129 -17.92 17.07 4.12
CA GLU A 129 -16.65 17.21 4.87
C GLU A 129 -16.78 16.83 6.35
N ASN A 130 -17.95 17.05 6.95
CA ASN A 130 -18.24 16.61 8.31
C ASN A 130 -18.26 15.08 8.38
N ASP A 131 -18.91 14.41 7.41
CA ASP A 131 -18.91 12.95 7.32
C ASP A 131 -17.48 12.40 7.17
N ILE A 132 -16.65 13.02 6.32
CA ILE A 132 -15.24 12.64 6.15
C ILE A 132 -14.49 12.76 7.47
N THR A 133 -14.71 13.84 8.22
CA THR A 133 -14.08 14.06 9.52
C THR A 133 -14.52 13.00 10.53
N THR A 134 -15.82 12.70 10.61
CA THR A 134 -16.36 11.63 11.46
C THR A 134 -15.73 10.27 11.11
N LEU A 135 -15.65 9.94 9.82
CA LEU A 135 -15.06 8.68 9.36
C LEU A 135 -13.55 8.61 9.63
N LYS A 136 -12.79 9.69 9.40
CA LYS A 136 -11.35 9.78 9.73
C LYS A 136 -11.10 9.52 11.21
N ASN A 137 -11.87 10.16 12.08
CA ASN A 137 -11.75 9.98 13.53
C ASN A 137 -12.07 8.55 13.94
N TYR A 138 -13.15 7.98 13.38
CA TYR A 138 -13.53 6.60 13.67
C TYR A 138 -12.47 5.59 13.22
N VAL A 139 -12.03 5.62 11.95
CA VAL A 139 -11.07 4.60 11.49
C VAL A 139 -9.72 4.71 12.19
N THR A 140 -9.30 5.94 12.55
CA THR A 140 -8.06 6.18 13.31
C THR A 140 -8.14 5.63 14.73
N SER A 141 -9.32 5.67 15.36
CA SER A 141 -9.49 5.09 16.71
C SER A 141 -9.39 3.56 16.73
N LEU A 142 -9.54 2.90 15.56
CA LEU A 142 -9.36 1.45 15.41
C LEU A 142 -7.90 1.02 15.31
N THR A 143 -6.96 1.98 15.23
CA THR A 143 -5.51 1.72 15.14
C THR A 143 -4.74 2.42 16.27
N PRO A 144 -5.01 2.10 17.54
CA PRO A 144 -4.19 2.63 18.62
C PRO A 144 -2.76 2.13 18.47
N VAL A 145 -1.80 3.01 18.77
CA VAL A 145 -0.39 2.62 18.87
C VAL A 145 -0.27 1.62 20.02
N LYS A 146 0.20 0.41 19.71
CA LYS A 146 0.37 -0.67 20.69
C LYS A 146 1.86 -1.00 20.83
N ILE A 147 2.37 -0.86 22.06
CA ILE A 147 3.73 -1.31 22.40
C ILE A 147 3.81 -2.82 22.24
N SER A 148 4.92 -3.28 21.66
CA SER A 148 5.14 -4.71 21.40
C SER A 148 5.60 -5.41 22.66
N ASP A 149 5.01 -6.57 22.93
CA ASP A 149 5.47 -7.42 24.02
C ASP A 149 6.75 -8.20 23.63
N THR A 150 7.41 -8.76 24.64
CA THR A 150 8.64 -9.56 24.49
C THR A 150 8.47 -10.73 23.52
N SER A 151 7.28 -11.33 23.43
CA SER A 151 7.04 -12.48 22.55
C SER A 151 7.19 -12.11 21.07
N ARG A 152 6.77 -10.89 20.70
CA ARG A 152 6.97 -10.35 19.34
C ARG A 152 8.45 -10.14 19.03
N PHE A 153 9.22 -9.59 19.96
CA PHE A 153 10.67 -9.43 19.79
C PHE A 153 11.37 -10.79 19.61
N THR A 154 11.03 -11.78 20.44
CA THR A 154 11.56 -13.14 20.32
C THR A 154 11.19 -13.82 18.99
N ALA A 155 9.96 -13.62 18.49
CA ALA A 155 9.54 -14.16 17.21
C ALA A 155 10.33 -13.58 16.03
N VAL A 156 10.56 -12.25 16.06
CA VAL A 156 11.37 -11.55 15.06
C VAL A 156 12.82 -12.02 15.11
N GLU A 157 13.40 -12.19 16.31
CA GLU A 157 14.76 -12.72 16.47
C GLU A 157 14.89 -14.15 15.93
N LYS A 158 13.91 -15.02 16.22
CA LYS A 158 13.88 -16.38 15.65
C LYS A 158 13.80 -16.36 14.13
N GLN A 159 12.97 -15.49 13.56
CA GLN A 159 12.84 -15.31 12.12
C GLN A 159 14.15 -14.82 11.49
N TYR A 160 14.79 -13.82 12.08
CA TYR A 160 16.07 -13.30 11.62
C TYR A 160 17.17 -14.38 11.67
N ASN A 161 17.27 -15.11 12.78
CA ASN A 161 18.23 -16.20 12.94
C ASN A 161 18.01 -17.32 11.92
N ALA A 162 16.75 -17.68 11.64
CA ALA A 162 16.43 -18.64 10.59
C ALA A 162 16.81 -18.13 9.19
N TRP A 163 16.70 -16.82 8.94
CA TRP A 163 17.10 -16.23 7.66
C TRP A 163 18.62 -16.21 7.48
N ILE A 164 19.40 -15.68 8.44
CA ILE A 164 20.87 -15.63 8.33
C ILE A 164 21.50 -17.02 8.23
N THR A 165 20.91 -18.03 8.87
CA THR A 165 21.39 -19.43 8.80
C THR A 165 20.99 -20.13 7.50
N ARG A 166 19.91 -19.69 6.86
CA ARG A 166 19.41 -20.22 5.57
C ARG A 166 20.11 -19.60 4.35
N ALA A 167 21.09 -18.72 4.55
CA ALA A 167 21.88 -18.04 3.52
C ALA A 167 22.63 -18.97 2.53
N ALA A 168 22.51 -20.31 2.67
CA ALA A 168 23.08 -21.30 1.76
C ALA A 168 22.09 -21.90 0.74
N SER A 169 20.76 -21.65 0.83
CA SER A 169 19.78 -22.21 -0.11
C SER A 169 18.79 -21.16 -0.59
N SER A 170 18.87 -20.77 -1.87
CA SER A 170 17.82 -19.97 -2.51
C SER A 170 16.54 -20.82 -2.57
N PRO A 171 15.42 -20.41 -1.94
CA PRO A 171 14.18 -21.16 -2.06
C PRO A 171 13.77 -21.25 -3.54
N ASP A 172 13.23 -22.38 -3.96
CA ASP A 172 12.55 -22.52 -5.26
C ASP A 172 11.25 -21.70 -5.23
N VAL A 173 11.36 -20.40 -5.50
CA VAL A 173 10.24 -19.46 -5.44
C VAL A 173 9.42 -19.56 -6.71
N LYS A 174 8.21 -20.10 -6.58
CA LYS A 174 7.27 -20.23 -7.70
C LYS A 174 6.82 -18.86 -8.22
N PRO A 175 6.62 -18.70 -9.54
CA PRO A 175 6.03 -17.50 -10.11
C PRO A 175 4.59 -17.32 -9.64
N VAL A 176 4.10 -16.08 -9.69
CA VAL A 176 2.66 -15.82 -9.56
C VAL A 176 1.91 -16.34 -10.79
N LEU A 177 0.60 -16.56 -10.66
CA LEU A 177 -0.20 -17.22 -11.70
C LEU A 177 -0.25 -16.49 -13.05
N ASN A 178 0.04 -15.18 -13.08
CA ASN A 178 0.15 -14.41 -14.33
C ASN A 178 1.54 -14.50 -15.00
N GLY A 179 2.41 -15.39 -14.53
CA GLY A 179 3.71 -15.71 -15.14
C GLY A 179 4.88 -14.82 -14.72
N ILE A 180 4.67 -13.86 -13.82
CA ILE A 180 5.76 -13.02 -13.31
C ILE A 180 6.56 -13.84 -12.27
N GLY A 181 7.86 -13.99 -12.53
CA GLY A 181 8.81 -14.64 -11.62
C GLY A 181 9.21 -13.74 -10.45
N TYR A 182 9.70 -14.36 -9.37
CA TYR A 182 10.27 -13.63 -8.25
C TYR A 182 11.60 -13.00 -8.66
N ILE A 183 11.75 -11.71 -8.39
CA ILE A 183 12.99 -10.96 -8.60
C ILE A 183 13.72 -10.98 -7.27
N ASN A 184 14.95 -11.49 -7.20
CA ASN A 184 15.66 -11.70 -5.93
C ASN A 184 16.70 -10.63 -5.61
N ASP A 185 17.10 -9.83 -6.59
CA ASP A 185 18.18 -8.84 -6.48
C ASP A 185 17.67 -7.45 -6.06
N TYR A 186 16.36 -7.26 -5.84
CA TYR A 186 15.79 -5.96 -5.47
C TYR A 186 16.35 -5.39 -4.17
N ALA A 187 16.89 -6.24 -3.29
CA ALA A 187 17.53 -5.78 -2.05
C ALA A 187 18.78 -4.93 -2.31
N ALA A 188 19.38 -5.02 -3.51
CA ALA A 188 20.50 -4.16 -3.95
C ALA A 188 20.04 -2.92 -4.74
N TRP A 189 18.74 -2.78 -5.00
CA TRP A 189 18.18 -1.62 -5.68
C TRP A 189 18.06 -0.42 -4.72
N LYS A 190 17.71 0.75 -5.26
CA LYS A 190 17.75 2.00 -4.49
C LYS A 190 16.40 2.26 -3.86
N ALA A 191 16.39 2.61 -2.57
CA ALA A 191 15.15 3.02 -1.93
C ALA A 191 14.71 4.36 -2.48
N ILE A 192 13.59 4.36 -3.17
CA ILE A 192 12.98 5.57 -3.74
C ILE A 192 11.98 6.19 -2.77
N SER A 193 11.52 5.45 -1.75
CA SER A 193 10.64 5.96 -0.71
C SER A 193 10.55 4.98 0.47
N THR A 194 10.09 5.47 1.61
CA THR A 194 9.71 4.66 2.77
C THR A 194 8.31 5.07 3.24
N THR A 195 7.61 4.17 3.94
CA THR A 195 6.24 4.46 4.40
C THR A 195 5.96 3.83 5.75
N ASP A 196 5.50 4.66 6.68
CA ASP A 196 4.93 4.26 7.95
C ASP A 196 3.41 4.10 7.79
N ARG A 197 2.92 2.86 7.79
CA ARG A 197 1.52 2.51 7.59
C ARG A 197 0.85 2.21 8.92
N PHE A 198 0.31 3.24 9.55
CA PHE A 198 -0.42 3.11 10.81
C PHE A 198 -1.79 2.45 10.63
N ASP A 199 -2.37 2.46 9.42
CA ASP A 199 -3.64 1.79 9.13
C ASP A 199 -3.56 0.25 9.32
N ASN A 200 -2.42 -0.35 8.96
CA ASN A 200 -2.21 -1.78 9.06
C ASN A 200 -0.94 -2.20 9.81
N ASN A 201 -0.34 -1.26 10.55
CA ASN A 201 0.85 -1.49 11.38
C ASN A 201 2.03 -2.08 10.61
N THR A 202 2.30 -1.57 9.40
CA THR A 202 3.47 -1.99 8.62
C THR A 202 4.48 -0.87 8.41
N LEU A 203 5.76 -1.21 8.36
CA LEU A 203 6.82 -0.34 7.87
C LEU A 203 7.22 -0.83 6.49
N ARG A 204 7.37 0.08 5.53
CA ARG A 204 7.61 -0.28 4.14
C ARG A 204 8.78 0.48 3.55
N VAL A 205 9.52 -0.20 2.68
CA VAL A 205 10.52 0.40 1.80
C VAL A 205 10.11 0.10 0.37
N ILE A 206 10.14 1.12 -0.48
CA ILE A 206 9.89 1.02 -1.91
C ILE A 206 11.24 1.17 -2.60
N PHE A 207 11.68 0.12 -3.26
CA PHE A 207 12.89 0.10 -4.07
C PHE A 207 12.53 0.33 -5.55
N GLY A 208 13.39 1.05 -6.26
CA GLY A 208 13.33 1.24 -7.70
C GLY A 208 14.61 0.75 -8.36
N ASN A 209 14.48 0.08 -9.50
CA ASN A 209 15.63 -0.28 -10.33
C ASN A 209 16.28 0.97 -10.97
N ASP A 210 17.41 0.79 -11.67
CA ASP A 210 18.15 1.92 -12.25
C ASP A 210 17.32 2.77 -13.25
N ILE A 211 16.34 2.16 -13.92
CA ILE A 211 15.42 2.89 -14.80
C ILE A 211 14.53 3.82 -13.98
N ALA A 212 13.98 3.33 -12.86
CA ALA A 212 13.20 4.16 -11.93
C ALA A 212 14.05 5.30 -11.34
N VAL A 213 15.29 5.00 -10.92
CA VAL A 213 16.21 5.99 -10.35
C VAL A 213 16.49 7.10 -11.36
N ARG A 214 16.86 6.77 -12.60
CA ARG A 214 17.09 7.76 -13.65
C ARG A 214 15.84 8.60 -13.95
N ALA A 215 14.68 7.97 -13.99
CA ALA A 215 13.40 8.66 -14.19
C ALA A 215 13.13 9.69 -13.08
N ILE A 216 13.44 9.36 -11.83
CA ILE A 216 13.33 10.28 -10.68
C ILE A 216 14.30 11.44 -10.81
N GLU A 217 15.58 11.17 -11.10
CA GLU A 217 16.60 12.20 -11.26
C GLU A 217 16.28 13.18 -12.40
N GLN A 218 15.69 12.67 -13.50
CA GLN A 218 15.26 13.45 -14.66
C GLN A 218 13.87 14.08 -14.49
N GLN A 219 13.19 13.85 -13.36
CA GLN A 219 11.82 14.30 -13.10
C GLN A 219 10.80 13.82 -14.17
N HIS A 220 11.07 12.65 -14.75
CA HIS A 220 10.24 12.03 -15.80
C HIS A 220 9.61 10.73 -15.30
N THR A 221 8.69 10.88 -14.34
CA THR A 221 8.03 9.75 -13.65
C THR A 221 6.56 9.56 -14.03
N ASN A 222 6.03 10.34 -14.97
CA ASN A 222 4.64 10.21 -15.41
C ASN A 222 4.50 10.48 -16.93
N PRO A 223 4.29 9.45 -17.76
CA PRO A 223 4.31 8.03 -17.38
C PRO A 223 5.73 7.58 -17.00
N TRP A 224 5.84 6.48 -16.24
CA TRP A 224 7.13 5.84 -16.00
C TRP A 224 7.66 5.19 -17.29
N PRO A 225 8.97 5.22 -17.56
CA PRO A 225 9.56 4.51 -18.70
C PRO A 225 9.35 3.00 -18.63
N ASN A 226 9.15 2.36 -19.79
CA ASN A 226 9.13 0.89 -19.88
C ASN A 226 10.42 0.30 -19.30
N GLY A 227 10.29 -0.80 -18.57
CA GLY A 227 11.38 -1.42 -17.82
C GLY A 227 11.54 -0.89 -16.39
N THR A 228 10.85 0.19 -16.00
CA THR A 228 10.72 0.59 -14.59
C THR A 228 10.19 -0.57 -13.77
N VAL A 229 10.87 -0.92 -12.67
CA VAL A 229 10.37 -1.90 -11.70
C VAL A 229 10.43 -1.32 -10.30
N PHE A 230 9.32 -1.45 -9.58
CA PHE A 230 9.25 -1.21 -8.15
C PHE A 230 9.20 -2.52 -7.38
N ALA A 231 9.97 -2.62 -6.30
CA ALA A 231 9.80 -3.65 -5.28
C ALA A 231 9.36 -2.97 -3.99
N LYS A 232 8.13 -3.23 -3.53
CA LYS A 232 7.63 -2.73 -2.25
C LYS A 232 7.67 -3.83 -1.22
N VAL A 233 8.50 -3.63 -0.20
CA VAL A 233 8.74 -4.60 0.86
C VAL A 233 8.04 -4.12 2.13
N ALA A 234 7.37 -5.02 2.84
CA ALA A 234 6.60 -4.70 4.04
C ALA A 234 6.96 -5.61 5.21
N TRP A 235 7.22 -4.99 6.35
CA TRP A 235 7.40 -5.63 7.65
C TRP A 235 6.34 -5.16 8.63
N GLU A 236 6.03 -5.97 9.63
CA GLU A 236 5.27 -5.51 10.79
C GLU A 236 6.01 -4.40 11.54
N GLN A 237 5.26 -3.53 12.20
CA GLN A 237 5.83 -2.59 13.15
C GLN A 237 6.07 -3.27 14.49
N LEU A 238 7.31 -3.19 14.96
CA LEU A 238 7.75 -3.60 16.29
C LEU A 238 8.06 -2.34 17.09
N ILE A 239 7.11 -1.93 17.93
CA ILE A 239 7.17 -0.68 18.69
C ILE A 239 7.70 -0.95 20.09
N ASP A 240 8.79 -0.29 20.49
CA ASP A 240 9.35 -0.38 21.84
C ASP A 240 8.74 0.63 22.82
N ALA A 241 9.16 0.57 24.08
CA ALA A 241 8.62 1.42 25.16
C ALA A 241 8.85 2.93 24.95
N ASP A 242 9.86 3.30 24.15
CA ASP A 242 10.18 4.69 23.81
C ASP A 242 9.36 5.19 22.61
N GLY A 243 8.56 4.32 21.99
CA GLY A 243 7.78 4.62 20.80
C GLY A 243 8.60 4.58 19.52
N GLN A 244 9.79 3.96 19.55
CA GLN A 244 10.56 3.68 18.34
C GLN A 244 9.99 2.44 17.67
N VAL A 245 9.78 2.55 16.37
CA VAL A 245 9.35 1.47 15.51
C VAL A 245 10.57 0.89 14.83
N HIS A 246 10.81 -0.37 15.13
CA HIS A 246 11.71 -1.25 14.42
C HIS A 246 10.91 -2.08 13.42
N THR A 247 11.57 -2.49 12.36
CA THR A 247 11.09 -3.56 11.48
C THR A 247 10.93 -4.86 12.25
N GLY A 248 9.71 -5.39 12.25
CA GLY A 248 9.37 -6.71 12.77
C GLY A 248 9.39 -7.78 11.68
N GLU A 249 8.44 -8.72 11.78
CA GLU A 249 8.36 -9.86 10.86
C GLU A 249 8.11 -9.40 9.41
N PHE A 250 8.82 -10.02 8.47
CA PHE A 250 8.58 -9.88 7.05
C PHE A 250 7.18 -10.38 6.69
N LYS A 251 6.41 -9.52 6.01
CA LYS A 251 5.04 -9.85 5.59
C LYS A 251 4.95 -10.20 4.14
N GLN A 252 5.56 -9.41 3.28
CA GLN A 252 5.45 -9.56 1.84
C GLN A 252 6.41 -8.66 1.07
N VAL A 253 6.62 -9.04 -0.18
CA VAL A 253 7.15 -8.17 -1.23
C VAL A 253 6.21 -8.16 -2.42
N GLU A 254 6.05 -6.98 -3.00
CA GLU A 254 5.18 -6.71 -4.15
C GLU A 254 5.98 -6.07 -5.27
N PHE A 255 5.67 -6.42 -6.51
CA PHE A 255 6.31 -5.85 -7.68
C PHE A 255 5.31 -5.19 -8.62
N MET A 256 5.70 -4.03 -9.13
CA MET A 256 5.08 -3.35 -10.25
C MET A 256 6.11 -3.24 -11.37
N ILE A 257 5.82 -3.78 -12.56
CA ILE A 257 6.74 -3.83 -13.70
C ILE A 257 6.14 -3.07 -14.88
N LYS A 258 6.76 -1.98 -15.31
CA LYS A 258 6.25 -1.16 -16.42
C LYS A 258 6.58 -1.81 -17.76
N ASP A 259 5.53 -2.11 -18.51
CA ASP A 259 5.62 -2.40 -19.94
C ASP A 259 4.25 -2.15 -20.56
N ALA A 260 4.11 -0.98 -21.19
CA ALA A 260 2.83 -0.49 -21.71
C ALA A 260 2.19 -1.43 -22.74
N GLN A 261 3.00 -2.18 -23.50
CA GLN A 261 2.51 -3.10 -24.53
C GLN A 261 2.22 -4.48 -23.94
N LYS A 262 3.18 -5.07 -23.23
CA LYS A 262 3.05 -6.40 -22.63
C LYS A 262 1.89 -6.47 -21.62
N TYR A 263 1.70 -5.40 -20.85
CA TYR A 263 0.71 -5.35 -19.77
C TYR A 263 -0.49 -4.43 -20.11
N LYS A 264 -0.81 -4.25 -21.40
CA LYS A 264 -1.92 -3.39 -21.85
C LYS A 264 -3.25 -3.71 -21.16
N SER A 265 -3.56 -4.99 -20.90
CA SER A 265 -4.79 -5.43 -20.22
C SER A 265 -4.81 -5.14 -18.72
N THR A 266 -3.67 -4.82 -18.12
CA THR A 266 -3.51 -4.53 -16.69
C THR A 266 -2.92 -3.13 -16.48
N ALA A 267 -3.40 -2.18 -17.28
CA ALA A 267 -3.05 -0.76 -17.22
C ALA A 267 -1.56 -0.44 -17.49
N GLY A 268 -0.90 -1.27 -18.32
CA GLY A 268 0.52 -1.09 -18.67
C GLY A 268 1.50 -1.52 -17.59
N TRP A 269 1.00 -2.19 -16.53
CA TRP A 269 1.78 -2.67 -15.40
C TRP A 269 1.59 -4.17 -15.17
N GLY A 270 2.70 -4.87 -14.94
CA GLY A 270 2.73 -6.21 -14.39
C GLY A 270 2.64 -6.15 -12.88
N TRP A 271 1.74 -6.95 -12.29
CA TRP A 271 1.45 -6.95 -10.85
C TRP A 271 1.81 -8.30 -10.25
N ALA A 272 2.64 -8.31 -9.21
CA ALA A 272 3.02 -9.54 -8.53
C ALA A 272 3.20 -9.31 -7.03
N ARG A 273 2.98 -10.36 -6.22
CA ARG A 273 3.09 -10.31 -4.75
C ARG A 273 3.45 -11.69 -4.22
N TRP A 274 4.36 -11.72 -3.25
CA TRP A 274 4.73 -12.89 -2.46
C TRP A 274 4.57 -12.58 -0.98
N LYS A 275 4.01 -13.53 -0.22
CA LYS A 275 3.72 -13.36 1.21
C LYS A 275 4.54 -14.34 2.05
N GLY A 276 4.92 -13.89 3.24
CA GLY A 276 5.64 -14.71 4.22
C GLY A 276 7.07 -15.06 3.81
N LEU A 277 7.82 -15.63 4.75
CA LEU A 277 9.21 -16.05 4.53
C LEU A 277 9.36 -17.20 3.52
N ASP A 278 8.29 -17.99 3.35
CA ASP A 278 8.22 -19.05 2.34
C ASP A 278 8.03 -18.48 0.92
N LEU A 279 7.87 -17.15 0.79
CA LEU A 279 7.62 -16.46 -0.47
C LEU A 279 6.53 -17.18 -1.25
N LYS A 280 5.34 -17.29 -0.64
CA LYS A 280 4.19 -17.90 -1.30
C LYS A 280 3.59 -16.91 -2.31
N PRO A 281 3.45 -17.28 -3.60
CA PRO A 281 2.84 -16.39 -4.58
C PRO A 281 1.37 -16.10 -4.23
N TYR A 282 0.98 -14.83 -4.40
CA TYR A 282 -0.39 -14.38 -4.17
C TYR A 282 -1.30 -14.63 -5.39
N GLY A 283 -2.60 -14.77 -5.12
CA GLY A 283 -3.64 -14.93 -6.12
C GLY A 283 -4.10 -16.39 -6.25
N LYS A 284 -5.41 -16.58 -6.44
CA LYS A 284 -6.02 -17.90 -6.70
C LYS A 284 -6.20 -18.18 -8.20
N THR A 285 -6.25 -17.12 -9.01
CA THR A 285 -6.40 -17.17 -10.47
C THR A 285 -5.60 -16.03 -11.09
N VAL A 286 -5.36 -16.06 -12.40
CA VAL A 286 -4.71 -14.96 -13.15
C VAL A 286 -5.42 -13.61 -13.01
N LEU A 287 -6.71 -13.61 -12.64
CA LEU A 287 -7.53 -12.41 -12.50
C LEU A 287 -7.19 -11.56 -11.27
N PHE A 288 -6.33 -12.05 -10.36
CA PHE A 288 -5.91 -11.28 -9.17
C PHE A 288 -5.33 -9.91 -9.55
N ALA A 289 -4.69 -9.77 -10.71
CA ALA A 289 -4.15 -8.50 -11.18
C ALA A 289 -5.24 -7.43 -11.34
N THR A 290 -6.49 -7.81 -11.58
CA THR A 290 -7.63 -6.90 -11.63
C THR A 290 -7.87 -6.22 -10.28
N GLU A 291 -7.64 -6.93 -9.17
CA GLU A 291 -7.73 -6.36 -7.82
C GLU A 291 -6.66 -5.28 -7.62
N CYS A 292 -5.44 -5.55 -8.09
CA CYS A 292 -4.34 -4.58 -8.06
C CYS A 292 -4.66 -3.34 -8.90
N VAL A 293 -5.09 -3.54 -10.16
CA VAL A 293 -5.46 -2.44 -11.07
C VAL A 293 -6.59 -1.60 -10.49
N ASN A 294 -7.65 -2.23 -9.97
CA ASN A 294 -8.80 -1.49 -9.42
C ASN A 294 -8.40 -0.65 -8.20
N CYS A 295 -7.52 -1.18 -7.33
CA CYS A 295 -7.02 -0.44 -6.18
C CYS A 295 -6.14 0.75 -6.60
N HIS A 296 -5.36 0.60 -7.67
CA HIS A 296 -4.45 1.63 -8.18
C HIS A 296 -5.09 2.60 -9.19
N LYS A 297 -6.28 2.28 -9.70
CA LYS A 297 -7.02 3.09 -10.67
C LYS A 297 -7.25 4.55 -10.26
N PRO A 298 -7.48 4.90 -8.99
CA PRO A 298 -7.64 6.30 -8.60
C PRO A 298 -6.41 7.16 -8.95
N LEU A 299 -5.23 6.53 -9.08
CA LEU A 299 -3.96 7.17 -9.44
C LEU A 299 -3.63 7.01 -10.93
N LYS A 300 -4.61 6.71 -11.80
CA LYS A 300 -4.40 6.55 -13.26
C LYS A 300 -3.68 7.76 -13.90
N ASP A 301 -3.94 8.97 -13.38
CA ASP A 301 -3.36 10.21 -13.90
C ASP A 301 -1.93 10.45 -13.36
N ASN A 302 -1.48 9.60 -12.42
CA ASN A 302 -0.09 9.47 -11.96
C ASN A 302 0.47 8.07 -12.31
N ASP A 303 0.11 7.58 -13.49
CA ASP A 303 0.52 6.28 -14.04
C ASP A 303 0.30 5.10 -13.07
N PHE A 304 -0.81 5.13 -12.31
CA PHE A 304 -1.21 4.10 -11.34
C PHE A 304 -0.26 3.96 -10.15
N VAL A 305 0.63 4.92 -9.89
CA VAL A 305 1.64 4.85 -8.81
C VAL A 305 1.26 5.80 -7.66
N PHE A 306 1.16 5.25 -6.46
CA PHE A 306 0.94 6.04 -5.22
C PHE A 306 2.22 6.68 -4.67
N THR A 307 3.36 6.07 -4.95
CA THR A 307 4.64 6.46 -4.35
C THR A 307 5.08 7.83 -4.86
N THR A 308 5.21 8.77 -3.93
CA THR A 308 5.98 10.00 -4.14
C THR A 308 7.47 9.68 -3.90
N PRO A 309 8.33 9.78 -4.93
CA PRO A 309 9.74 9.43 -4.79
C PRO A 309 10.52 10.49 -4.02
N LEU A 310 11.57 10.05 -3.33
CA LEU A 310 12.59 10.89 -2.72
C LEU A 310 13.39 11.63 -3.80
N SER A 311 13.90 12.81 -3.46
CA SER A 311 14.89 13.52 -4.29
C SER A 311 16.26 12.86 -4.13
N LEU A 312 16.65 12.01 -5.09
CA LEU A 312 17.90 11.23 -5.06
C LEU A 312 19.16 12.04 -5.46
N LYS A 313 19.22 13.32 -5.09
CA LYS A 313 20.33 14.23 -5.46
C LYS A 313 21.64 13.89 -4.75
N GLU A 314 21.54 13.38 -3.53
CA GLU A 314 22.68 13.10 -2.67
C GLU A 314 23.16 11.67 -2.87
N ASP A 315 24.48 11.45 -2.94
CA ASP A 315 25.04 10.14 -3.27
C ASP A 315 24.70 9.05 -2.25
N TYR A 316 24.62 9.41 -0.97
CA TYR A 316 24.24 8.48 0.09
C TYR A 316 22.80 7.98 -0.02
N LEU A 317 21.90 8.69 -0.72
CA LEU A 317 20.53 8.22 -0.98
C LEU A 317 20.49 7.14 -2.08
N LYS A 318 21.59 6.98 -2.83
CA LYS A 318 21.77 5.92 -3.83
C LYS A 318 22.59 4.75 -3.27
N TRP A 319 22.92 4.76 -1.99
CA TRP A 319 23.50 3.59 -1.32
C TRP A 319 22.42 2.55 -0.98
N ASN A 320 22.83 1.39 -0.49
CA ASN A 320 21.91 0.30 -0.19
C ASN A 320 21.29 0.50 1.19
N VAL A 321 19.99 0.22 1.33
CA VAL A 321 19.30 0.32 2.62
C VAL A 321 19.71 -0.85 3.50
N ILE A 322 20.20 -0.53 4.70
CA ILE A 322 20.52 -1.50 5.74
C ILE A 322 19.30 -1.73 6.65
N THR A 323 18.68 -0.65 7.12
CA THR A 323 17.48 -0.70 7.97
C THR A 323 16.73 0.62 7.94
N THR A 324 15.49 0.62 8.42
CA THR A 324 14.69 1.83 8.62
C THR A 324 13.93 1.76 9.94
N GLN A 325 13.72 2.93 10.56
CA GLN A 325 13.02 3.10 11.82
C GLN A 325 12.08 4.30 11.78
N VAL A 326 11.10 4.34 12.68
CA VAL A 326 10.22 5.49 12.87
C VAL A 326 10.18 5.86 14.35
N ASP A 327 10.38 7.13 14.65
CA ASP A 327 10.15 7.68 15.98
C ASP A 327 8.75 8.29 16.02
N LYS A 328 7.81 7.59 16.66
CA LYS A 328 6.40 8.04 16.73
C LYS A 328 6.25 9.32 17.55
N LYS A 329 7.09 9.51 18.57
CA LYS A 329 7.03 10.66 19.48
C LYS A 329 7.50 11.93 18.78
N ASN A 330 8.61 11.84 18.06
CA ASN A 330 9.21 12.97 17.36
C ASN A 330 8.69 13.12 15.92
N LYS A 331 7.83 12.21 15.44
CA LYS A 331 7.28 12.19 14.08
C LYS A 331 8.39 12.23 13.03
N THR A 332 9.43 11.44 13.25
CA THR A 332 10.56 11.32 12.34
C THR A 332 10.68 9.88 11.86
N MET A 333 11.28 9.71 10.68
CA MET A 333 11.67 8.41 10.19
C MET A 333 13.10 8.46 9.73
N SER A 334 13.84 7.39 9.98
CA SER A 334 15.25 7.29 9.62
C SER A 334 15.49 6.07 8.77
N THR A 335 16.43 6.19 7.84
CA THR A 335 16.91 5.09 7.02
C THR A 335 18.42 5.10 7.07
N LEU A 336 18.97 3.96 7.49
CA LEU A 336 20.40 3.72 7.48
C LEU A 336 20.78 3.17 6.10
N TYR A 337 21.61 3.91 5.40
CA TYR A 337 22.22 3.50 4.15
C TYR A 337 23.66 3.07 4.40
N GLY A 338 24.14 2.15 3.56
CA GLY A 338 25.54 1.78 3.51
C GLY A 338 26.04 1.62 2.09
N ASN A 339 27.29 2.03 1.86
CA ASN A 339 27.98 1.70 0.62
C ASN A 339 28.10 0.17 0.47
N ASP A 340 28.56 -0.32 -0.70
CA ASP A 340 28.58 -1.76 -0.97
C ASP A 340 29.35 -2.58 0.06
N ILE A 341 30.43 -2.02 0.62
CA ILE A 341 31.24 -2.66 1.67
C ILE A 341 30.41 -2.79 2.95
N ALA A 342 29.82 -1.68 3.41
CA ALA A 342 28.99 -1.66 4.60
C ALA A 342 27.76 -2.57 4.46
N PHE A 343 27.04 -2.49 3.34
CA PHE A 343 25.84 -3.29 3.11
C PHE A 343 26.13 -4.81 3.11
N ARG A 344 27.20 -5.25 2.43
CA ARG A 344 27.60 -6.66 2.43
C ARG A 344 28.00 -7.14 3.82
N TYR A 345 28.73 -6.30 4.57
CA TYR A 345 29.09 -6.62 5.95
C TYR A 345 27.86 -6.73 6.86
N ALA A 346 26.90 -5.81 6.73
CA ALA A 346 25.65 -5.83 7.49
C ALA A 346 24.84 -7.12 7.28
N ARG A 347 24.87 -7.70 6.06
CA ARG A 347 24.20 -8.97 5.73
C ARG A 347 24.84 -10.21 6.33
N ASN A 348 26.16 -10.17 6.55
CA ASN A 348 26.91 -11.32 7.03
C ASN A 348 28.10 -10.85 7.89
N PRO A 349 27.84 -10.41 9.14
CA PRO A 349 28.87 -9.84 9.99
C PRO A 349 29.88 -10.92 10.40
N LYS A 350 31.17 -10.64 10.18
CA LYS A 350 32.29 -11.53 10.57
C LYS A 350 33.02 -11.06 11.84
N GLY A 351 32.48 -10.07 12.54
CA GLY A 351 33.07 -9.46 13.73
C GLY A 351 32.21 -8.31 14.28
N THR A 352 32.81 -7.44 15.10
CA THR A 352 32.11 -6.31 15.75
C THR A 352 32.33 -4.96 15.05
N THR A 353 33.25 -4.88 14.10
CA THR A 353 33.67 -3.62 13.46
C THR A 353 33.53 -3.72 11.96
N TYR A 354 32.97 -2.68 11.33
CA TYR A 354 32.87 -2.62 9.88
C TYR A 354 34.27 -2.57 9.22
N PRO A 355 34.42 -3.11 8.00
CA PRO A 355 35.69 -3.08 7.27
C PRO A 355 36.12 -1.64 6.93
N VAL A 356 37.42 -1.46 6.71
CA VAL A 356 37.98 -0.22 6.16
C VAL A 356 37.29 0.11 4.82
N HIS A 357 37.07 1.41 4.57
CA HIS A 357 36.30 2.00 3.49
C HIS A 357 34.79 1.71 3.53
N ALA A 358 34.27 1.07 4.57
CA ALA A 358 32.84 1.08 4.82
C ALA A 358 32.38 2.51 5.11
N GLU A 359 31.25 2.90 4.53
CA GLU A 359 30.58 4.16 4.82
C GLU A 359 29.11 3.90 5.14
N LEU A 360 28.63 4.54 6.20
CA LEU A 360 27.24 4.50 6.66
C LEU A 360 26.68 5.91 6.67
N ALA A 361 25.41 6.05 6.26
CA ALA A 361 24.66 7.30 6.33
C ALA A 361 23.31 7.05 6.99
N MET A 362 23.10 7.58 8.19
CA MET A 362 21.77 7.65 8.79
C MET A 362 21.11 8.94 8.35
N VAL A 363 20.09 8.84 7.51
CA VAL A 363 19.29 9.99 7.08
C VAL A 363 17.99 9.98 7.86
N THR A 364 17.67 11.09 8.52
CA THR A 364 16.43 11.27 9.27
C THR A 364 15.59 12.34 8.62
N TRP A 365 14.32 12.04 8.35
CA TRP A 365 13.34 12.98 7.81
C TRP A 365 12.27 13.29 8.85
N ASN A 366 11.70 14.49 8.74
CA ASN A 366 10.38 14.74 9.29
C ASN A 366 9.35 13.88 8.54
N GLN A 367 8.33 13.37 9.23
CA GLN A 367 7.21 12.68 8.59
C GLN A 367 6.13 13.68 8.16
N LYS A 368 5.54 13.45 7.00
CA LYS A 368 4.28 14.06 6.59
C LYS A 368 3.24 12.99 6.29
N ALA A 369 1.96 13.35 6.39
CA ALA A 369 0.89 12.49 5.93
C ALA A 369 1.04 12.23 4.42
N ASP A 370 0.75 11.02 3.98
CA ASP A 370 0.72 10.67 2.57
C ASP A 370 -0.51 11.31 1.91
N GLU A 371 -0.28 12.11 0.89
CA GLU A 371 -1.32 12.81 0.13
C GLU A 371 -2.13 11.83 -0.75
N HIS A 372 -1.55 10.67 -1.09
CA HIS A 372 -2.20 9.66 -1.92
C HIS A 372 -2.81 8.52 -1.09
N TRP A 373 -2.64 8.48 0.23
CA TRP A 373 -3.24 7.43 1.07
C TRP A 373 -3.42 7.85 2.54
N PHE A 374 -4.67 8.03 2.97
CA PHE A 374 -4.98 8.18 4.39
C PHE A 374 -4.72 6.89 5.14
N GLY A 375 -3.89 6.93 6.19
CA GLY A 375 -3.38 5.73 6.86
C GLY A 375 -1.87 5.55 6.75
N ALA A 376 -1.18 6.48 6.08
CA ALA A 376 0.25 6.43 5.82
C ALA A 376 0.93 7.76 6.14
N ASN A 377 2.17 7.68 6.62
CA ASN A 377 3.11 8.78 6.64
C ASN A 377 4.33 8.44 5.78
N ILE A 378 4.89 9.46 5.12
CA ILE A 378 6.04 9.37 4.22
C ILE A 378 7.12 10.39 4.60
N PRO A 379 8.37 10.22 4.13
CA PRO A 379 9.41 11.21 4.30
C PRO A 379 9.01 12.58 3.73
N SER A 380 9.44 13.64 4.41
CA SER A 380 9.33 15.01 3.92
C SER A 380 10.71 15.66 3.81
N GLN A 381 10.97 16.73 4.56
CA GLN A 381 12.27 17.39 4.60
C GLN A 381 13.27 16.54 5.41
N ILE A 382 14.51 16.47 4.94
CA ILE A 382 15.63 15.91 5.71
C ILE A 382 15.81 16.80 6.95
N LYS A 383 15.80 16.16 8.11
CA LYS A 383 16.01 16.78 9.41
C LYS A 383 17.48 16.70 9.83
N SER A 384 18.12 15.55 9.60
CA SER A 384 19.55 15.35 9.86
C SER A 384 20.15 14.26 8.97
N VAL A 385 21.46 14.33 8.77
CA VAL A 385 22.27 13.30 8.14
C VAL A 385 23.48 13.05 9.03
N GLU A 386 23.70 11.80 9.43
CA GLU A 386 24.86 11.39 10.21
C GLU A 386 25.68 10.42 9.36
N LEU A 387 26.95 10.76 9.12
CA LEU A 387 27.87 9.97 8.30
C LEU A 387 28.93 9.34 9.20
N VAL A 388 29.16 8.04 9.00
CA VAL A 388 30.25 7.29 9.64
C VAL A 388 31.10 6.68 8.55
N LYS A 389 32.41 6.96 8.60
CA LYS A 389 33.41 6.40 7.69
C LYS A 389 34.41 5.57 8.48
N PHE A 390 34.69 4.37 7.99
CA PHE A 390 35.66 3.48 8.58
C PHE A 390 36.97 3.63 7.81
N GLU A 391 37.81 4.56 8.23
CA GLU A 391 39.12 4.77 7.62
C GLU A 391 40.16 3.79 8.19
N PRO A 392 41.26 3.52 7.46
CA PRO A 392 42.39 2.82 8.07
C PRO A 392 42.87 3.60 9.30
N ASP A 393 43.32 2.90 10.34
CA ASP A 393 44.06 3.58 11.41
C ASP A 393 45.18 4.40 10.77
N PRO A 394 45.35 5.68 11.14
CA PRO A 394 46.47 6.45 10.65
C PRO A 394 47.74 5.67 10.98
N VAL A 395 48.50 5.28 9.96
CA VAL A 395 49.85 4.77 10.16
C VAL A 395 50.58 5.86 10.92
N TYR A 396 50.80 5.63 12.21
CA TYR A 396 51.45 6.57 13.11
C TYR A 396 52.88 6.80 12.59
N GLN A 397 53.10 7.86 11.81
CA GLN A 397 54.40 8.53 11.76
C GLN A 397 54.35 9.57 12.87
N GLY A 398 55.02 9.27 13.99
CA GLY A 398 54.96 10.08 15.18
C GLY A 398 55.26 11.56 14.92
N ASN A 399 54.33 12.42 15.32
CA ASN A 399 54.59 13.54 16.22
C ASN A 399 53.26 14.23 16.60
N GLY A 400 52.90 14.11 17.89
CA GLY A 400 52.12 15.09 18.65
C GLY A 400 50.68 15.39 18.24
N ASP A 401 49.74 14.91 19.06
CA ASP A 401 48.38 15.42 19.29
C ASP A 401 47.37 15.46 18.13
N ALA A 402 46.48 14.45 18.11
CA ALA A 402 45.04 14.67 17.88
C ALA A 402 44.22 13.45 18.32
N THR A 403 43.35 13.62 19.31
CA THR A 403 42.31 12.65 19.69
C THR A 403 41.19 12.61 18.63
N VAL A 404 41.03 11.48 17.94
CA VAL A 404 39.85 11.18 17.12
C VAL A 404 38.89 10.33 17.95
N ARG A 405 37.65 10.81 18.16
CA ARG A 405 36.60 10.06 18.85
C ARG A 405 35.89 9.12 17.87
N THR A 406 36.16 7.82 17.99
CA THR A 406 35.38 6.76 17.35
C THR A 406 34.08 6.57 18.14
N ALA A 407 32.97 7.13 17.66
CA ALA A 407 31.66 6.82 18.23
C ALA A 407 31.22 5.43 17.73
N ALA A 408 31.22 4.45 18.61
CA ALA A 408 30.68 3.12 18.34
C ALA A 408 29.16 3.20 18.16
N ILE A 409 28.68 3.24 16.92
CA ILE A 409 27.29 2.87 16.62
C ILE A 409 27.30 1.35 16.43
N VAL A 410 27.30 0.63 17.55
CA VAL A 410 27.09 -0.82 17.58
C VAL A 410 25.91 -1.06 18.52
N GLN A 411 24.91 -1.81 18.03
CA GLN A 411 23.72 -2.34 18.72
C GLN A 411 22.33 -1.78 18.34
N GLN A 412 22.09 -1.43 17.08
CA GLN A 412 20.74 -1.63 16.52
C GLN A 412 20.79 -2.77 15.50
N ARG A 413 20.06 -3.85 15.81
CA ARG A 413 19.99 -5.06 14.98
C ARG A 413 19.30 -4.72 13.66
N MET A 414 20.02 -4.94 12.58
CA MET A 414 19.64 -4.55 11.23
C MET A 414 18.67 -5.59 10.68
N SER A 415 17.48 -5.16 10.29
CA SER A 415 16.56 -5.96 9.47
C SER A 415 17.02 -5.93 8.03
N VAL A 416 18.03 -6.73 7.75
CA VAL A 416 18.47 -6.79 6.37
C VAL A 416 17.42 -7.54 5.56
N THR A 417 17.01 -6.92 4.45
CA THR A 417 15.95 -7.40 3.57
C THR A 417 16.26 -8.84 3.14
N PRO A 418 15.30 -9.79 3.22
CA PRO A 418 15.54 -11.19 2.90
C PRO A 418 16.24 -11.41 1.56
#